data_AF-Q0QD69-F1
#
_entry.id   AF-Q0QD69-F1
#
_cell.length_a   1.000
_cell.length_b   1.000
_cell.length_c   1.000
_cell.angle_alpha   90.00
_cell.angle_beta   90.00
_cell.angle_gamma   90.00
#
_symmetry.space_group_name_H-M   'P 1'
#
loop_
_entity.id
_entity.type
_entity.pdbx_description
1 polymer ?
#
loop_
_entity_poly.entity_id
_entity_poly.type
_entity_poly.pdbx_seq_one_letter_code
_entity_poly.pdbx_strand_id
1 'polypeptide(L)'
;CSTIGVEFMHISNPEEKGWIQERIEGPDKGVEFTPEGKKAILQKLIEAEGFEQFIDVKYKGTKRFGVDGGESLIPALEQIIKRGGQLGLKEIVLGMAHRGRLNVLSQVMAKPHRAIFHEFKGGSYTPDDVEGSGDVKYHLGAS
;
A
#
# COMPACT_ATOMS: atom_id res chain seq x y z
N CYS A 1 22.67 -5.95 15.01
CA CYS A 1 21.41 -5.18 14.86
C CYS A 1 21.51 -4.32 13.62
N SER A 2 20.48 -4.32 12.75
CA SER A 2 20.46 -3.61 11.46
C SER A 2 19.22 -2.72 11.37
N THR A 3 18.62 -2.55 10.18
CA THR A 3 17.47 -1.66 9.92
C THR A 3 16.11 -2.23 10.33
N ILE A 4 16.05 -3.49 10.80
CA ILE A 4 14.82 -4.17 11.25
C ILE A 4 14.98 -4.57 12.72
N GLY A 5 14.06 -4.14 13.57
CA GLY A 5 13.87 -4.63 14.93
C GLY A 5 12.68 -5.58 14.99
N VAL A 6 12.77 -6.64 15.79
CA VAL A 6 11.71 -7.64 15.92
C VAL A 6 11.43 -7.89 17.39
N GLU A 7 10.16 -7.80 17.76
CA GLU A 7 9.67 -8.04 19.11
C GLU A 7 8.72 -9.24 19.10
N PHE A 8 9.12 -10.34 19.73
CA PHE A 8 8.33 -11.58 19.75
C PHE A 8 8.33 -12.28 21.13
N MET A 9 9.09 -11.78 22.09
CA MET A 9 9.21 -12.38 23.43
C MET A 9 7.92 -12.34 24.25
N HIS A 10 6.99 -11.43 23.91
CA HIS A 10 5.67 -11.30 24.53
C HIS A 10 4.70 -12.44 24.16
N ILE A 11 5.02 -13.23 23.13
CA ILE A 11 4.21 -14.38 22.71
C ILE A 11 4.33 -15.49 23.77
N SER A 12 3.18 -16.03 24.19
CA SER A 12 3.14 -17.07 25.23
C SER A 12 3.32 -18.48 24.67
N ASN A 13 2.88 -18.74 23.44
CA ASN A 13 3.03 -20.04 22.79
C ASN A 13 4.51 -20.30 22.43
N PRO A 14 5.15 -21.35 22.99
CA PRO A 14 6.55 -21.67 22.69
C PRO A 14 6.81 -22.04 21.23
N GLU A 15 5.85 -22.69 20.55
CA GLU A 15 5.99 -23.11 19.16
C GLU A 15 6.01 -21.90 18.22
N GLU A 16 5.06 -20.97 18.40
CA GLU A 16 5.03 -19.71 17.63
C GLU A 16 6.30 -18.88 17.87
N LYS A 17 6.75 -18.79 19.12
CA LYS A 17 7.98 -18.09 19.49
C LYS A 17 9.21 -18.72 18.82
N GLY A 18 9.32 -20.04 18.88
CA GLY A 18 10.41 -20.79 18.23
C GLY A 18 10.40 -20.61 16.71
N TRP A 19 9.22 -20.66 16.09
CA TRP A 19 9.06 -20.44 14.65
C TRP A 19 9.52 -19.05 14.21
N ILE A 20 9.12 -18.00 14.94
CA ILE A 20 9.56 -16.62 14.64
C ILE A 20 11.07 -16.50 14.80
N GLN A 21 11.63 -17.05 15.88
CA GLN A 21 13.06 -17.00 16.14
C GLN A 21 13.86 -17.68 15.03
N GLU A 22 13.48 -18.90 14.64
CA GLU A 22 14.16 -19.64 13.56
C GLU A 22 14.07 -18.87 12.23
N ARG A 23 12.92 -18.28 11.92
CA ARG A 23 12.72 -17.55 10.66
C ARG A 23 13.53 -16.25 10.58
N ILE A 24 13.83 -15.62 11.71
CA ILE A 24 14.54 -14.31 11.76
C ILE A 24 16.03 -14.48 12.04
N GLU A 25 16.42 -15.50 12.81
CA GLU A 25 17.80 -15.71 13.25
C GLU A 25 18.50 -16.87 12.53
N GLY A 26 17.73 -17.75 11.89
CA GLY A 26 18.20 -18.96 11.22
C GLY A 26 18.97 -18.73 9.91
N PRO A 27 19.34 -19.83 9.22
CA PRO A 27 20.19 -19.79 8.03
C PRO A 27 19.62 -18.93 6.89
N ASP A 28 18.29 -18.94 6.73
CA ASP A 28 17.58 -18.26 5.64
C ASP A 28 17.11 -16.84 6.02
N LYS A 29 17.67 -16.24 7.07
CA LYS A 29 17.27 -14.89 7.52
C LYS A 29 17.60 -13.76 6.54
N GLY A 30 18.52 -14.01 5.61
CA GLY A 30 18.95 -13.01 4.64
C GLY A 30 17.88 -12.78 3.58
N VAL A 31 17.48 -11.52 3.38
CA VAL A 31 16.70 -11.13 2.21
C VAL A 31 17.65 -10.58 1.16
N GLU A 32 17.87 -11.34 0.10
CA GLU A 32 18.60 -10.87 -1.07
C GLU A 32 17.64 -10.56 -2.21
N PHE A 33 17.77 -9.36 -2.77
CA PHE A 33 17.02 -8.96 -3.95
C PHE A 33 17.89 -9.09 -5.19
N THR A 34 17.33 -9.69 -6.24
CA THR A 34 17.94 -9.66 -7.57
C THR A 34 18.06 -8.22 -8.08
N PRO A 35 18.96 -7.94 -9.03
CA PRO A 35 19.05 -6.62 -9.66
C PRO A 35 17.71 -6.13 -10.21
N GLU A 36 16.92 -7.03 -10.81
CA GLU A 36 15.59 -6.76 -11.35
C GLU A 36 14.59 -6.46 -10.22
N GLY A 37 14.65 -7.21 -9.12
CA GLY A 37 13.83 -6.98 -7.94
C GLY A 37 14.08 -5.60 -7.33
N LYS A 38 15.36 -5.18 -7.23
CA LYS A 38 15.72 -3.83 -6.76
C LYS A 38 15.17 -2.74 -7.69
N LYS A 39 15.29 -2.92 -9.00
CA LYS A 39 14.73 -1.98 -10.00
C LYS A 39 13.20 -1.91 -9.90
N ALA A 40 12.52 -3.04 -9.72
CA ALA A 40 11.07 -3.07 -9.55
C ALA A 40 10.61 -2.33 -8.29
N ILE A 41 11.31 -2.52 -7.16
CA ILE A 41 11.02 -1.79 -5.91
C ILE A 41 11.24 -0.28 -6.13
N LEU A 42 12.35 0.12 -6.75
CA LEU A 42 12.63 1.52 -7.04
C LEU A 42 11.56 2.14 -7.95
N GLN A 43 11.15 1.43 -9.00
CA GLN A 43 10.11 1.90 -9.91
C GLN A 43 8.79 2.19 -9.17
N LYS A 44 8.44 1.35 -8.18
CA LYS A 44 7.24 1.55 -7.35
C LYS A 44 7.35 2.75 -6.41
N LEU A 45 8.53 3.01 -5.88
CA LEU A 45 8.80 4.23 -5.10
C LEU A 45 8.65 5.48 -5.98
N ILE A 46 9.23 5.47 -7.18
CA ILE A 46 9.13 6.59 -8.14
C ILE A 46 7.66 6.85 -8.52
N GLU A 47 6.90 5.79 -8.79
CA GLU A 47 5.48 5.89 -9.07
C GLU A 47 4.68 6.49 -7.90
N ALA A 48 4.96 6.02 -6.68
CA ALA A 48 4.31 6.53 -5.47
C ALA A 48 4.61 8.02 -5.24
N GLU A 49 5.89 8.41 -5.32
CA GLU A 49 6.31 9.79 -5.15
C GLU A 49 5.76 10.69 -6.27
N GLY A 50 5.84 10.25 -7.53
CA GLY A 50 5.35 10.99 -8.69
C GLY A 50 3.84 11.27 -8.61
N PHE A 51 3.06 10.32 -8.09
CA PHE A 51 1.63 10.52 -7.84
C PHE A 51 1.38 11.63 -6.80
N GLU A 52 2.13 11.64 -5.70
CA GLU A 52 2.00 12.67 -4.67
C GLU A 52 2.41 14.06 -5.20
N GLN A 53 3.54 14.14 -5.90
CA GLN A 53 4.02 15.37 -6.53
C GLN A 53 3.00 15.92 -7.54
N PHE A 54 2.39 15.05 -8.35
CA PHE A 54 1.36 15.46 -9.30
C PHE A 54 0.13 16.05 -8.61
N ILE A 55 -0.39 15.38 -7.58
CA ILE A 55 -1.57 15.88 -6.85
C ILE A 55 -1.25 17.21 -6.18
N ASP A 56 -0.06 17.33 -5.59
CA ASP A 56 0.38 18.55 -4.92
C ASP A 56 0.42 19.76 -5.87
N VAL A 57 0.95 19.56 -7.08
CA VAL A 57 1.00 20.60 -8.11
C VAL A 57 -0.40 20.90 -8.67
N LYS A 58 -1.21 19.88 -8.95
CA LYS A 58 -2.47 20.04 -9.70
C LYS A 58 -3.63 20.52 -8.82
N TYR A 59 -3.67 20.11 -7.55
CA TYR A 59 -4.75 20.35 -6.62
C TYR A 59 -4.29 21.10 -5.37
N LYS A 60 -3.51 22.18 -5.59
CA LYS A 60 -2.99 23.04 -4.51
C LYS A 60 -4.09 23.46 -3.53
N GLY A 61 -3.75 23.45 -2.25
CA GLY A 61 -4.67 23.82 -1.16
C GLY A 61 -5.70 22.75 -0.79
N THR A 62 -5.81 21.65 -1.54
CA THR A 62 -6.67 20.53 -1.18
C THR A 62 -5.90 19.58 -0.25
N LYS A 63 -6.43 19.31 0.94
CA LYS A 63 -5.87 18.28 1.82
C LYS A 63 -5.88 16.94 1.10
N ARG A 64 -4.72 16.29 0.95
CA ARG A 64 -4.55 15.01 0.25
C ARG A 64 -4.24 13.79 1.11
N PHE A 65 -3.79 14.00 2.36
CA PHE A 65 -3.35 12.93 3.26
C PHE A 65 -2.34 11.97 2.59
N GLY A 66 -1.33 12.54 1.93
CA GLY A 66 -0.38 11.78 1.13
C GLY A 66 0.48 10.80 1.91
N VAL A 67 1.23 10.00 1.15
CA VAL A 67 2.18 9.03 1.69
C VAL A 67 3.62 9.58 1.79
N ASP A 68 3.80 10.90 1.76
CA ASP A 68 5.14 11.53 1.77
C ASP A 68 5.96 11.06 2.99
N GLY A 69 7.17 10.57 2.71
CA GLY A 69 8.07 9.93 3.68
C GLY A 69 7.69 8.50 4.09
N GLY A 70 6.63 7.93 3.51
CA GLY A 70 6.14 6.57 3.76
C GLY A 70 5.95 5.76 2.47
N GLU A 71 6.59 6.15 1.38
CA GLU A 71 6.43 5.61 0.02
C GLU A 71 6.73 4.11 -0.03
N SER A 72 7.58 3.62 0.88
CA SER A 72 7.89 2.19 1.04
C SER A 72 6.66 1.32 1.35
N LEU A 73 5.54 1.91 1.77
CA LEU A 73 4.25 1.23 1.91
C LEU A 73 3.80 0.58 0.60
N ILE A 74 4.00 1.24 -0.54
CA ILE A 74 3.52 0.76 -1.85
C ILE A 74 4.23 -0.53 -2.27
N PRO A 75 5.57 -0.61 -2.35
CA PRO A 75 6.23 -1.87 -2.66
C PRO A 75 6.04 -2.93 -1.56
N ALA A 76 5.86 -2.53 -0.28
CA ALA A 76 5.58 -3.49 0.80
C ALA A 76 4.23 -4.19 0.60
N LEU A 77 3.16 -3.44 0.30
CA LEU A 77 1.84 -4.01 -0.02
C LEU A 77 1.90 -4.90 -1.25
N GLU A 78 2.61 -4.47 -2.30
CA GLU A 78 2.77 -5.28 -3.51
C GLU A 78 3.47 -6.62 -3.22
N GLN A 79 4.48 -6.63 -2.33
CA GLN A 79 5.14 -7.88 -1.92
C GLN A 79 4.20 -8.79 -1.11
N ILE A 80 3.37 -8.23 -0.22
CA ILE A 80 2.35 -9.01 0.50
C ILE A 80 1.39 -9.68 -0.49
N ILE A 81 0.92 -8.94 -1.49
CA ILE A 81 0.00 -9.46 -2.52
C ILE A 81 0.68 -10.54 -3.35
N LYS A 82 1.89 -10.28 -3.87
CA LYS A 82 2.65 -11.24 -4.68
C LYS A 82 2.92 -12.53 -3.91
N ARG A 83 3.39 -12.42 -2.67
CA ARG A 83 3.68 -13.57 -1.82
C ARG A 83 2.41 -14.34 -1.47
N GLY A 84 1.33 -13.63 -1.12
CA GLY A 84 0.03 -14.24 -0.87
C GLY A 84 -0.46 -15.05 -2.08
N GLY A 85 -0.42 -14.46 -3.27
CA GLY A 85 -0.81 -15.14 -4.51
C GLY A 85 0.01 -16.40 -4.80
N GLN A 86 1.33 -16.37 -4.57
CA GLN A 86 2.20 -17.55 -4.68
C GLN A 86 1.83 -18.66 -3.70
N LEU A 87 1.30 -18.30 -2.53
CA LEU A 87 0.83 -19.24 -1.52
C LEU A 87 -0.62 -19.71 -1.75
N GLY A 88 -1.26 -19.30 -2.85
CA GLY A 88 -2.59 -19.73 -3.24
C GLY A 88 -3.74 -18.85 -2.73
N LEU A 89 -3.44 -17.69 -2.13
CA LEU A 89 -4.44 -16.73 -1.67
C LEU A 89 -5.30 -16.24 -2.85
N LYS A 90 -6.62 -16.14 -2.62
CA LYS A 90 -7.61 -15.77 -3.64
C LYS A 90 -8.14 -14.35 -3.51
N GLU A 91 -8.22 -13.84 -2.29
CA GLU A 91 -8.84 -12.55 -2.00
C GLU A 91 -8.12 -11.86 -0.83
N ILE A 92 -7.92 -10.54 -0.95
CA ILE A 92 -7.36 -9.69 0.09
C ILE A 92 -8.37 -8.59 0.37
N VAL A 93 -8.82 -8.51 1.62
CA VAL A 93 -9.64 -7.40 2.11
C VAL A 93 -8.74 -6.43 2.86
N LEU A 94 -8.61 -5.21 2.35
CA LEU A 94 -7.75 -4.17 2.94
C LEU A 94 -8.59 -3.09 3.65
N GLY A 95 -8.50 -3.06 4.98
CA GLY A 95 -8.97 -1.92 5.78
C GLY A 95 -7.85 -0.89 5.95
N MET A 96 -8.07 0.36 5.54
CA MET A 96 -7.06 1.41 5.70
C MET A 96 -7.65 2.79 6.01
N ALA A 97 -6.92 3.59 6.78
CA ALA A 97 -7.23 4.99 7.06
C ALA A 97 -6.88 5.90 5.85
N HIS A 98 -6.87 7.23 6.05
CA HIS A 98 -6.68 8.22 4.99
C HIS A 98 -5.23 8.37 4.49
N ARG A 99 -4.22 8.10 5.33
CA ARG A 99 -2.81 8.36 4.99
C ARG A 99 -2.34 7.45 3.85
N GLY A 100 -1.94 8.05 2.73
CA GLY A 100 -1.52 7.36 1.52
C GLY A 100 -2.63 6.64 0.76
N ARG A 101 -3.91 6.83 1.13
CA ARG A 101 -5.02 6.04 0.57
C ARG A 101 -5.18 6.20 -0.93
N LEU A 102 -5.10 7.43 -1.43
CA LEU A 102 -5.23 7.66 -2.87
C LEU A 102 -4.08 7.00 -3.64
N ASN A 103 -2.89 6.98 -3.06
CA ASN A 103 -1.72 6.31 -3.62
C ASN A 103 -1.92 4.79 -3.65
N VAL A 104 -2.39 4.19 -2.55
CA VAL A 104 -2.71 2.75 -2.49
C VAL A 104 -3.81 2.39 -3.49
N LEU A 105 -4.90 3.16 -3.56
CA LEU A 105 -5.98 2.93 -4.52
C LEU A 105 -5.47 2.95 -5.96
N SER A 106 -4.61 3.92 -6.29
CA SER A 106 -4.02 4.05 -7.63
C SER A 106 -3.02 2.93 -7.93
N GLN A 107 -1.99 2.80 -7.10
CA GLN A 107 -0.80 2.00 -7.40
C GLN A 107 -0.95 0.52 -7.05
N VAL A 108 -1.81 0.18 -6.08
CA VAL A 108 -1.98 -1.20 -5.58
C VAL A 108 -3.31 -1.78 -6.06
N MET A 109 -4.40 -1.01 -5.97
CA MET A 109 -5.74 -1.47 -6.35
C MET A 109 -6.13 -1.12 -7.79
N ALA A 110 -5.21 -0.53 -8.56
CA ALA A 110 -5.39 -0.15 -9.95
C ALA A 110 -6.62 0.73 -10.23
N LYS A 111 -7.08 1.51 -9.23
CA LYS A 111 -8.17 2.47 -9.41
C LYS A 111 -7.71 3.51 -10.45
N PRO A 112 -8.45 3.72 -11.55
CA PRO A 112 -8.00 4.61 -12.61
C PRO A 112 -7.78 6.04 -12.12
N HIS A 113 -6.67 6.67 -12.54
CA HIS A 113 -6.39 8.07 -12.25
C HIS A 113 -7.57 9.00 -12.58
N ARG A 114 -8.27 8.75 -13.68
CA ARG A 114 -9.45 9.53 -14.09
C ARG A 114 -10.53 9.52 -13.00
N ALA A 115 -10.78 8.39 -12.36
CA ALA A 115 -11.75 8.27 -11.29
C ALA A 115 -11.31 9.09 -10.07
N ILE A 116 -10.07 8.88 -9.62
CA ILE A 116 -9.50 9.62 -8.48
C ILE A 116 -9.56 11.14 -8.74
N PHE A 117 -9.14 11.60 -9.91
CA PHE A 117 -9.11 13.02 -10.26
C PHE A 117 -10.49 13.65 -10.47
N HIS A 118 -11.49 12.86 -10.85
CA HIS A 118 -12.88 13.33 -10.90
C HIS A 118 -13.38 13.68 -9.50
N GLU A 119 -13.04 12.87 -8.51
CA GLU A 119 -13.38 13.09 -7.09
C GLU A 119 -12.70 14.34 -6.52
N PHE A 120 -11.51 14.72 -7.01
CA PHE A 120 -10.88 15.99 -6.65
C PHE A 120 -11.65 17.22 -7.17
N LYS A 121 -12.45 17.07 -8.23
CA LYS A 121 -13.28 18.14 -8.80
C LYS A 121 -14.70 18.19 -8.23
N GLY A 122 -15.00 17.32 -7.25
CA GLY A 122 -16.32 17.21 -6.64
C GLY A 122 -17.32 16.35 -7.43
N GLY A 123 -16.86 15.64 -8.46
CA GLY A 123 -17.70 14.69 -9.20
C GLY A 123 -17.73 13.31 -8.53
N SER A 124 -18.85 12.59 -8.68
CA SER A 124 -18.92 11.17 -8.29
C SER A 124 -18.35 10.27 -9.39
N TYR A 125 -17.75 9.15 -9.00
CA TYR A 125 -17.40 8.08 -9.95
C TYR A 125 -18.59 7.14 -10.22
N THR A 126 -19.58 7.10 -9.31
CA THR A 126 -20.82 6.35 -9.55
C THR A 126 -21.62 7.02 -10.67
N PRO A 127 -22.29 6.24 -11.54
CA PRO A 127 -23.15 6.82 -12.56
C PRO A 127 -24.31 7.61 -11.91
N ASP A 128 -24.79 8.64 -12.62
CA ASP A 128 -25.72 9.66 -12.09
C ASP A 128 -27.06 9.08 -11.59
N ASP A 129 -27.37 7.84 -11.96
CA ASP A 129 -28.55 7.05 -11.59
C ASP A 129 -28.39 6.29 -10.25
N VAL A 130 -27.19 6.28 -9.65
CA VAL A 130 -26.93 5.68 -8.34
C VAL A 130 -27.11 6.72 -7.24
N GLU A 131 -28.25 6.65 -6.53
CA GLU A 131 -28.50 7.47 -5.34
C GLU A 131 -27.53 7.10 -4.20
N GLY A 132 -26.53 7.94 -3.99
CA GLY A 132 -25.69 7.94 -2.80
C GLY A 132 -25.29 9.37 -2.48
N SER A 133 -25.25 9.75 -1.20
CA SER A 133 -24.87 11.12 -0.78
C SER A 133 -23.45 11.54 -1.15
N GLY A 134 -22.70 10.65 -1.81
CA GLY A 134 -21.26 10.69 -1.90
C GLY A 134 -20.60 10.46 -0.54
N ASP A 135 -19.31 10.16 -0.57
CA ASP A 135 -18.43 10.29 0.58
C ASP A 135 -17.16 11.01 0.11
N VAL A 136 -16.37 11.54 1.04
CA VAL A 136 -15.11 12.17 0.68
C VAL A 136 -14.17 11.15 0.05
N LYS A 137 -13.35 11.59 -0.90
CA LYS A 137 -12.41 10.75 -1.67
C LYS A 137 -11.48 9.83 -0.86
N TYR A 138 -11.34 10.09 0.44
CA TYR A 138 -10.55 9.28 1.38
C TYR A 138 -11.33 8.11 2.01
N HIS A 139 -12.61 7.93 1.68
CA HIS A 139 -13.44 6.83 2.18
C HIS A 139 -13.90 5.90 1.05
N LEU A 140 -13.79 6.34 -0.20
CA LEU A 140 -14.20 5.54 -1.35
C LEU A 140 -13.28 4.31 -1.51
N GLY A 141 -13.91 3.15 -1.68
CA GLY A 141 -13.24 1.87 -1.91
C GLY A 141 -12.88 1.63 -3.37
N ALA A 142 -12.25 0.49 -3.62
CA ALA A 142 -12.06 -0.11 -4.93
C ALA A 142 -12.19 -1.64 -4.78
N SER A 143 -12.59 -2.34 -5.85
CA SER A 143 -12.76 -3.79 -5.90
C SER A 143 -12.36 -4.30 -7.27
#